data_AF-A0A941RWH0-F1
#
_entry.id   AF-A0A941RWH0-F1
#
_cell.length_a   1.000
_cell.length_b   1.000
_cell.length_c   1.000
_cell.angle_alpha   90.00
_cell.angle_beta   90.00
_cell.angle_gamma   90.00
#
_symmetry.space_group_name_H-M   'P 1'
#
loop_
_entity.id
_entity.type
_entity.pdbx_description
1 polymer ?
#
loop_
_entity_poly.entity_id
_entity_poly.type
_entity_poly.pdbx_seq_one_letter_code
_entity_poly.pdbx_strand_id
1 'polypeptide(L)'
;TVLGKNPKGFWLMVESGDVDWANHDNNIDNSIGAVNSGDAAVKTITNWVEKHSNWQESLLIVTADHGHYLVIEKPEALIAK
;
A
#
# COMPACT_ATOMS: atom_id res chain seq x y z
N THR A 1 -1.01 -19.89 2.64
CA THR A 1 -0.41 -18.92 3.58
C THR A 1 -0.63 -19.39 5.01
N VAL A 2 -0.02 -18.77 6.03
CA VAL A 2 -0.21 -19.17 7.44
C VAL A 2 -1.65 -18.89 7.89
N LEU A 3 -2.13 -17.65 7.73
CA LEU A 3 -3.47 -17.23 8.14
C LEU A 3 -4.60 -17.93 7.35
N GLY A 4 -4.40 -18.16 6.05
CA GLY A 4 -5.39 -18.79 5.17
C GLY A 4 -5.67 -20.28 5.46
N LYS A 5 -5.00 -20.89 6.44
CA LYS A 5 -5.31 -22.26 6.89
C LYS A 5 -6.53 -22.32 7.82
N ASN A 6 -6.99 -21.18 8.35
CA ASN A 6 -8.15 -21.14 9.24
C ASN A 6 -9.46 -21.24 8.43
N PRO A 7 -10.27 -22.29 8.60
CA PRO A 7 -11.54 -22.45 7.87
C PRO A 7 -12.60 -21.41 8.24
N LYS A 8 -12.42 -20.64 9.33
CA LYS A 8 -13.33 -19.56 9.72
C LYS A 8 -12.98 -18.19 9.11
N GLY A 9 -11.98 -18.14 8.24
CA GLY A 9 -11.43 -16.90 7.71
C GLY A 9 -10.36 -16.28 8.64
N PHE A 10 -9.88 -15.10 8.27
CA PHE A 10 -8.85 -14.38 9.02
C PHE A 10 -8.99 -12.87 8.83
N TRP A 11 -8.31 -12.13 9.70
CA TRP A 11 -8.07 -10.70 9.56
C TRP A 11 -6.57 -10.44 9.45
N LEU A 12 -6.18 -9.48 8.63
CA LEU A 12 -4.80 -9.06 8.42
C LEU A 12 -4.77 -7.55 8.24
N MET A 13 -3.82 -6.90 8.92
CA MET A 13 -3.44 -5.52 8.67
C MET A 13 -2.03 -5.51 8.09
N VAL A 14 -1.85 -4.71 7.04
CA VAL A 14 -0.55 -4.48 6.41
C VAL A 14 -0.34 -2.98 6.37
N GLU A 15 0.83 -2.54 6.80
CA GLU A 15 1.21 -1.13 6.87
C GLU A 15 2.45 -0.90 6.02
N SER A 16 2.41 0.14 5.19
CA SER A 16 3.58 0.65 4.45
C SER A 16 4.06 1.93 5.13
N GLY A 17 4.58 1.78 6.36
CA GLY A 17 4.86 2.90 7.27
C GLY A 17 5.95 3.86 6.79
N ASP A 18 6.86 3.39 5.94
CA ASP A 18 7.97 4.21 5.42
C ASP A 18 7.48 5.46 4.64
N VAL A 19 6.22 5.49 4.19
CA VAL A 19 5.61 6.68 3.56
C VAL A 19 5.60 7.87 4.53
N ASP A 20 5.27 7.64 5.80
CA ASP A 20 5.26 8.67 6.84
C ASP A 20 6.68 9.23 7.06
N TRP A 21 7.66 8.35 7.25
CA TRP A 21 9.05 8.74 7.47
C TRP A 21 9.63 9.51 6.29
N ALA A 22 9.39 9.04 5.06
CA ALA A 22 9.87 9.72 3.86
C ALA A 22 9.25 11.12 3.68
N ASN A 23 7.97 11.28 4.02
CA ASN A 23 7.30 12.58 3.98
C ASN A 23 7.80 13.52 5.10
N HIS A 24 8.11 13.01 6.29
CA HIS A 24 8.73 13.80 7.36
C HIS A 24 10.12 14.34 6.97
N ASP A 25 10.87 13.58 6.18
CA ASP A 25 12.18 13.97 5.66
C ASP A 25 12.09 14.94 4.45
N ASN A 26 10.89 15.24 3.94
CA ASN A 26 10.67 15.95 2.68
C ASN A 26 11.45 15.33 1.49
N ASN A 27 11.60 14.00 1.50
CA ASN A 27 12.34 13.27 0.46
C ASN A 27 11.36 12.62 -0.52
N ILE A 28 11.16 13.26 -1.67
CA ILE A 28 10.18 12.82 -2.67
C ILE A 28 10.55 11.46 -3.29
N ASP A 29 11.84 11.16 -3.48
CA ASP A 29 12.28 9.90 -4.08
C ASP A 29 11.96 8.71 -3.14
N ASN A 30 12.25 8.88 -1.85
CA ASN A 30 11.91 7.89 -0.83
C ASN A 30 10.39 7.75 -0.68
N SER A 31 9.64 8.85 -0.73
CA SER A 31 8.18 8.84 -0.59
C SER A 31 7.53 8.06 -1.74
N ILE A 32 7.95 8.32 -2.99
CA ILE A 32 7.51 7.56 -4.16
C ILE A 32 7.89 6.09 -4.03
N GLY A 33 9.11 5.79 -3.57
CA GLY A 33 9.57 4.42 -3.32
C GLY A 33 8.71 3.67 -2.31
N ALA A 34 8.37 4.32 -1.18
CA ALA A 34 7.54 3.74 -0.14
C ALA A 34 6.10 3.50 -0.61
N VAL A 35 5.52 4.44 -1.38
CA VAL A 35 4.19 4.26 -1.99
C VAL A 35 4.20 3.08 -2.97
N ASN A 36 5.25 2.93 -3.79
CA ASN A 36 5.39 1.78 -4.69
C ASN A 36 5.52 0.44 -3.93
N SER A 37 6.17 0.43 -2.76
CA SER A 37 6.21 -0.74 -1.88
C SER A 37 4.80 -1.12 -1.39
N GLY A 38 4.01 -0.13 -0.99
CA GLY A 38 2.61 -0.34 -0.60
C GLY A 38 1.73 -0.85 -1.73
N ASP A 39 1.88 -0.30 -2.94
CA ASP A 39 1.20 -0.81 -4.14
C ASP A 39 1.56 -2.28 -4.42
N ALA A 40 2.83 -2.66 -4.31
CA ALA A 40 3.27 -4.04 -4.46
C ALA A 40 2.64 -4.98 -3.41
N ALA A 41 2.45 -4.50 -2.16
CA ALA A 41 1.75 -5.25 -1.13
C ALA A 41 0.26 -5.42 -1.47
N VAL A 42 -0.44 -4.35 -1.87
CA VAL A 42 -1.84 -4.41 -2.32
C VAL A 42 -2.00 -5.39 -3.48
N LYS A 43 -1.14 -5.31 -4.49
CA LYS A 43 -1.14 -6.23 -5.64
C LYS A 43 -0.93 -7.69 -5.20
N THR A 44 -0.05 -7.93 -4.23
CA THR A 44 0.18 -9.26 -3.68
C THR A 44 -1.07 -9.81 -2.98
N ILE A 45 -1.78 -8.97 -2.22
CA ILE A 45 -3.04 -9.33 -1.54
C ILE A 45 -4.12 -9.64 -2.57
N THR A 46 -4.33 -8.75 -3.55
CA THR A 46 -5.31 -8.95 -4.64
C THR A 46 -5.05 -10.27 -5.37
N ASN A 47 -3.81 -10.52 -5.79
CA ASN A 47 -3.43 -11.77 -6.44
C ASN A 47 -3.66 -13.01 -5.55
N TRP A 48 -3.46 -12.86 -4.24
CA TRP A 48 -3.72 -13.94 -3.30
C TRP A 48 -5.21 -14.27 -3.22
N VAL A 49 -6.08 -13.24 -3.14
CA VAL A 49 -7.55 -13.38 -3.14
C VAL A 49 -8.00 -14.07 -4.43
N GLU A 50 -7.57 -13.60 -5.60
CA GLU A 50 -7.96 -14.19 -6.89
C GLU A 50 -7.56 -15.67 -7.05
N LYS A 51 -6.47 -16.09 -6.38
CA LYS A 51 -5.93 -17.45 -6.51
C LYS A 51 -6.44 -18.41 -5.44
N HIS A 52 -6.83 -17.92 -4.26
CA HIS A 52 -7.11 -18.77 -3.10
C HIS A 52 -8.46 -18.50 -2.43
N SER A 53 -9.21 -17.48 -2.86
CA SER A 53 -10.52 -17.08 -2.33
C SER A 53 -11.33 -16.41 -3.47
N ASN A 54 -12.20 -15.45 -3.14
CA ASN A 54 -12.98 -14.63 -4.06
C ASN A 54 -13.47 -13.34 -3.38
N TRP A 55 -13.92 -12.36 -4.16
CA TRP A 55 -14.41 -11.07 -3.65
C TRP A 55 -15.83 -11.09 -3.06
N GLN A 56 -16.56 -12.21 -3.18
CA GLN A 56 -17.85 -12.34 -2.50
C GLN A 56 -17.67 -12.66 -1.00
N GLU A 57 -16.51 -13.22 -0.61
CA GLU A 57 -16.17 -13.54 0.79
C GLU A 57 -14.97 -12.75 1.34
N SER A 58 -14.28 -11.99 0.50
CA SER A 58 -13.11 -11.17 0.87
C SER A 58 -13.40 -9.68 0.78
N LEU A 59 -12.88 -8.92 1.74
CA LEU A 59 -12.90 -7.45 1.75
C LEU A 59 -11.48 -6.92 1.92
N LEU A 60 -11.08 -6.01 1.04
CA LEU A 60 -9.86 -5.23 1.17
C LEU A 60 -10.22 -3.76 1.38
N ILE A 61 -9.71 -3.17 2.46
CA ILE A 61 -9.82 -1.73 2.73
C ILE A 61 -8.41 -1.17 2.64
N VAL A 62 -8.25 -0.14 1.81
CA VAL A 62 -7.00 0.64 1.69
C VAL A 62 -7.32 2.05 2.15
N THR A 63 -6.55 2.55 3.11
CA THR A 63 -6.69 3.90 3.65
C THR A 63 -5.33 4.40 4.13
N ALA A 64 -5.24 5.70 4.38
CA ALA A 64 -4.20 6.28 5.22
C ALA A 64 -4.79 6.56 6.61
N ASP A 65 -3.93 6.60 7.62
CA ASP A 65 -4.23 7.05 8.98
C ASP A 65 -4.25 8.58 9.05
N HIS A 66 -3.35 9.24 8.33
CA HIS A 66 -3.35 10.70 8.08
C HIS A 66 -2.64 11.05 6.76
N GLY A 67 -2.56 12.35 6.46
CA GLY A 67 -1.79 12.87 5.33
C GLY A 67 -0.59 13.72 5.77
N HIS A 68 0.21 14.15 4.79
CA HIS A 68 1.29 15.13 4.96
C HIS A 68 1.08 16.31 4.01
N TYR A 69 1.74 17.43 4.30
CA TYR A 69 1.66 18.65 3.49
C TYR A 69 2.49 18.58 2.19
N LEU A 70 2.28 17.52 1.39
CA LEU A 70 2.84 17.43 0.05
C LEU A 70 1.96 18.20 -0.93
N VAL A 71 2.57 19.16 -1.64
CA VAL A 71 1.93 19.90 -2.74
C VAL A 71 2.78 19.73 -3.99
N ILE A 72 2.16 19.25 -5.08
CA ILE A 72 2.81 19.10 -6.37
C ILE A 72 2.46 20.31 -7.23
N GLU A 73 3.40 21.23 -7.38
CA GLU A 73 3.22 22.43 -8.24
C GLU A 73 3.70 22.22 -9.67
N LYS A 74 4.75 21.40 -9.86
CA LYS A 74 5.42 21.15 -11.16
C LYS A 74 5.57 19.64 -11.39
N PRO A 75 4.49 18.90 -11.67
CA PRO A 75 4.54 17.44 -11.84
C PRO A 75 5.51 17.00 -12.95
N GLU A 76 5.75 17.85 -13.95
CA GLU A 76 6.72 17.61 -15.01
C GLU A 76 8.17 17.44 -14.51
N ALA A 77 8.50 17.99 -13.34
CA ALA A 77 9.82 17.83 -12.73
C ALA A 77 10.06 16.39 -12.24
N LEU A 78 9.01 15.59 -12.00
CA LEU A 78 9.10 14.20 -11.56
C LEU A 78 9.32 13.20 -12.72
N ILE A 79 9.10 13.65 -13.96
CA ILE A 79 9.24 12.83 -15.18
C ILE A 79 10.44 13.22 -16.03
N ALA A 80 11.12 14.32 -15.69
CA ALA A 80 12.31 14.76 -16.38
C ALA A 80 13.51 13.88 -15.99
N LYS A 81 14.09 13.21 -17.00
CA LYS A 81 15.40 12.55 -16.89
C LYS A 81 16.51 13.55 -17.19
#